data_AF-A0A380FHK0-F1
#
_entry.id   AF-A0A380FHK0-F1
#
_cell.length_a   1.000
_cell.length_b   1.000
_cell.length_c   1.000
_cell.angle_alpha   90.00
_cell.angle_beta   90.00
_cell.angle_gamma   90.00
#
_symmetry.space_group_name_H-M   'P 1'
#
loop_
_entity.id
_entity.type
_entity.pdbx_description
1 polymer ?
#
loop_
_entity_poly.entity_id
_entity_poly.type
_entity_poly.pdbx_seq_one_letter_code
_entity_poly.pdbx_strand_id
1 'polypeptide(L)'
;MTINFLGICQNDLKHVKSLTTHNTLVMGRATFDSIGKPLPNRRNVVLTRNKAFHHEGVDVIHSIDEIFELPGHVFIFGGQTLFEALIDQVDDM
;
A
#
# COMPACT_ATOMS: atom_id res chain seq x y z
N MET A 1 15.29 4.53 2.41
CA MET A 1 13.85 4.35 2.61
C MET A 1 13.55 3.01 1.99
N THR A 2 13.16 2.02 2.80
CA THR A 2 13.11 0.62 2.33
C THR A 2 11.70 0.27 1.88
N ILE A 3 11.54 -0.11 0.61
CA ILE A 3 10.25 -0.50 0.03
C ILE A 3 10.21 -2.01 -0.17
N ASN A 4 9.21 -2.67 0.45
CA ASN A 4 9.06 -4.13 0.45
C ASN A 4 7.76 -4.58 -0.23
N PHE A 5 7.83 -5.70 -0.94
CA PHE A 5 6.69 -6.33 -1.64
C PHE A 5 5.99 -7.37 -0.78
N LEU A 6 4.68 -7.60 -0.97
CA LEU A 6 3.99 -8.69 -0.28
C LEU A 6 2.93 -9.39 -1.15
N GLY A 7 3.14 -10.68 -1.42
CA GLY A 7 2.15 -11.56 -2.06
C GLY A 7 1.08 -12.05 -1.07
N ILE A 8 -0.19 -12.13 -1.49
CA ILE A 8 -1.30 -12.49 -0.59
C ILE A 8 -1.75 -13.94 -0.84
N CYS A 9 -1.36 -14.86 0.06
CA CYS A 9 -2.10 -16.09 0.34
C CYS A 9 -2.82 -15.93 1.70
N GLN A 10 -3.96 -16.59 1.92
CA GLN A 10 -4.75 -16.46 3.17
C GLN A 10 -3.94 -16.75 4.46
N ASN A 11 -2.90 -17.58 4.35
CA ASN A 11 -1.96 -17.88 5.43
C ASN A 11 -0.94 -16.76 5.71
N ASP A 12 -0.67 -15.91 4.72
CA ASP A 12 0.27 -14.79 4.81
C ASP A 12 -0.34 -13.54 5.45
N LEU A 13 -1.67 -13.45 5.57
CA LEU A 13 -2.34 -12.32 6.26
C LEU A 13 -1.84 -12.13 7.70
N LYS A 14 -1.40 -13.20 8.38
CA LYS A 14 -0.78 -13.12 9.71
C LYS A 14 0.67 -12.62 9.65
N HIS A 15 1.44 -13.01 8.64
CA HIS A 15 2.79 -12.48 8.38
C HIS A 15 2.74 -11.01 7.98
N VAL A 16 1.84 -10.64 7.05
CA VAL A 16 1.50 -9.26 6.70
C VAL A 16 1.21 -8.48 7.99
N LYS A 17 0.37 -9.04 8.87
CA LYS A 17 0.01 -8.41 10.14
C LYS A 17 1.24 -8.11 10.97
N SER A 18 2.12 -9.08 11.19
CA SER A 18 3.32 -8.90 12.01
C SER A 18 4.31 -7.91 11.40
N LEU A 19 4.54 -7.97 10.09
CA LEU A 19 5.54 -7.14 9.38
C LEU A 19 5.08 -5.70 9.15
N THR A 20 3.78 -5.46 9.00
CA THR A 20 3.25 -4.15 8.58
C THR A 20 2.58 -3.37 9.72
N THR A 21 2.58 -3.87 10.96
CA THR A 21 1.98 -3.14 12.09
C THR A 21 2.82 -1.90 12.40
N HIS A 22 2.18 -0.72 12.48
CA HIS A 22 2.82 0.63 12.51
C HIS A 22 3.50 1.10 11.21
N ASN A 23 3.38 0.35 10.12
CA ASN A 23 3.96 0.73 8.83
C ASN A 23 2.89 1.25 7.86
N THR A 24 3.37 1.80 6.74
CA THR A 24 2.54 2.39 5.70
C THR A 24 2.26 1.36 4.60
N LEU A 25 0.99 1.15 4.29
CA LEU A 25 0.53 0.25 3.24
C LEU A 25 0.02 1.06 2.06
N VAL A 26 0.69 0.97 0.92
CA VAL A 26 0.26 1.62 -0.31
C VAL A 26 -0.42 0.59 -1.20
N MET A 27 -1.64 0.89 -1.64
CA MET A 27 -2.42 0.01 -2.51
C MET A 27 -3.15 0.79 -3.60
N GLY A 28 -3.47 0.13 -4.70
CA GLY A 28 -4.30 0.70 -5.75
C GLY A 28 -5.78 0.74 -5.35
N ARG A 29 -6.55 1.64 -5.98
CA ARG A 29 -8.02 1.75 -5.76
C ARG A 29 -8.77 0.43 -5.90
N ALA A 30 -8.47 -0.37 -6.93
CA ALA A 30 -9.13 -1.66 -7.16
C ALA A 30 -8.85 -2.67 -6.02
N THR A 31 -7.64 -2.65 -5.46
CA THR A 31 -7.28 -3.46 -4.30
C THR A 31 -8.04 -3.00 -3.07
N PHE A 32 -8.10 -1.69 -2.83
CA PHE A 32 -8.86 -1.12 -1.71
C PHE A 32 -10.35 -1.46 -1.79
N ASP A 33 -10.97 -1.32 -2.97
CA ASP A 33 -12.38 -1.68 -3.20
C ASP A 33 -12.65 -3.17 -2.92
N SER A 34 -11.69 -4.05 -3.23
CA SER A 34 -11.79 -5.49 -2.97
C SER A 34 -11.72 -5.82 -1.47
N ILE A 35 -10.96 -5.04 -0.70
CA ILE A 35 -10.89 -5.17 0.77
C ILE A 35 -12.14 -4.53 1.42
N GLY A 36 -12.58 -3.40 0.88
CA GLY A 36 -13.75 -2.64 1.31
C GLY A 36 -13.59 -1.85 2.61
N LYS A 37 -12.45 -1.97 3.30
CA LYS A 37 -12.20 -1.27 4.57
C LYS A 37 -10.71 -1.07 4.85
N PRO A 38 -10.32 0.04 5.53
CA PRO A 38 -8.95 0.22 5.98
C PRO A 38 -8.55 -0.83 7.01
N LEU A 39 -7.29 -1.25 6.97
CA LEU A 39 -6.75 -2.20 7.94
C LEU A 39 -6.37 -1.46 9.24
N PRO A 40 -6.88 -1.90 10.42
CA PRO A 40 -6.59 -1.23 11.69
C PRO A 40 -5.12 -1.39 12.10
N ASN A 41 -4.61 -0.41 12.85
CA ASN A 41 -3.23 -0.30 13.36
C ASN A 41 -2.15 -0.13 12.28
N ARG A 42 -2.53 0.46 11.13
CA ARG A 42 -1.65 0.70 9.98
C ARG A 42 -2.06 1.99 9.29
N ARG A 43 -1.11 2.62 8.62
CA ARG A 43 -1.40 3.76 7.75
C ARG A 43 -1.78 3.21 6.38
N ASN A 44 -3.03 3.41 5.97
CA ASN A 44 -3.52 2.92 4.68
C ASN A 44 -3.44 4.06 3.68
N VAL A 45 -2.72 3.85 2.59
CA VAL A 45 -2.53 4.82 1.51
C VAL A 45 -3.10 4.23 0.23
N VAL A 46 -3.98 4.98 -0.44
CA VAL A 46 -4.60 4.56 -1.70
C VAL A 46 -4.13 5.45 -2.83
N LEU A 47 -3.48 4.82 -3.82
CA LEU A 47 -3.14 5.46 -5.08
C LEU A 47 -4.35 5.41 -6.03
N THR A 48 -4.84 6.59 -6.38
CA THR A 48 -5.97 6.75 -7.30
C THR A 48 -5.81 7.98 -8.17
N ARG A 49 -6.26 7.90 -9.41
CA ARG A 49 -6.34 9.07 -10.30
C ARG A 49 -7.56 9.95 -9.99
N ASN A 50 -8.51 9.45 -9.18
CA ASN A 50 -9.72 10.17 -8.83
C ASN A 50 -9.44 11.14 -7.67
N LYS A 51 -9.32 12.43 -7.97
CA LYS A 51 -9.12 13.49 -6.97
C LYS A 51 -10.32 13.74 -6.04
N ALA A 52 -11.50 13.24 -6.40
CA ALA A 52 -12.69 13.31 -5.55
C ALA A 52 -12.81 12.13 -4.58
N PHE A 53 -11.89 11.15 -4.67
CA PHE A 53 -11.89 10.03 -3.74
C PHE A 53 -11.31 10.48 -2.39
N HIS A 54 -12.11 10.34 -1.34
CA HIS A 54 -11.70 10.57 0.02
C HIS A 54 -12.36 9.51 0.91
N HIS A 55 -11.60 8.94 1.83
CA HIS A 55 -12.10 7.95 2.77
C HIS A 55 -11.50 8.20 4.15
N GLU A 56 -12.33 8.15 5.18
CA GLU A 56 -11.89 8.34 6.55
C GLU A 56 -10.93 7.19 6.97
N GLY A 57 -9.77 7.55 7.54
CA GLY A 57 -8.74 6.59 7.93
C GLY A 57 -7.86 6.06 6.79
N VAL A 58 -7.94 6.68 5.60
CA VAL A 58 -7.11 6.35 4.44
C VAL A 58 -6.52 7.64 3.87
N ASP A 59 -5.21 7.65 3.69
CA ASP A 59 -4.52 8.71 2.96
C ASP A 59 -4.65 8.45 1.46
N VAL A 60 -4.91 9.48 0.67
CA VAL A 60 -5.08 9.36 -0.77
C VAL A 60 -3.92 10.07 -1.46
N ILE A 61 -3.26 9.35 -2.35
CA ILE A 61 -2.17 9.89 -3.19
C ILE A 61 -2.55 9.79 -4.66
N HIS A 62 -2.00 10.68 -5.48
CA HIS A 62 -2.34 10.77 -6.91
C HIS A 62 -1.17 10.47 -7.85
N SER A 63 0.04 10.40 -7.32
CA SER A 63 1.25 10.06 -8.06
C SER A 63 2.07 8.99 -7.33
N ILE A 64 2.94 8.32 -8.08
CA ILE A 64 3.90 7.35 -7.53
C ILE A 64 4.99 8.10 -6.77
N ASP A 65 5.32 9.32 -7.19
CA ASP A 65 6.36 10.14 -6.55
C ASP A 65 6.02 10.45 -5.08
N GLU A 66 4.74 10.69 -4.79
CA GLU A 66 4.24 10.88 -3.42
C GLU A 66 4.52 9.67 -2.50
N ILE A 67 4.72 8.46 -3.06
CA ILE A 67 5.06 7.27 -2.26
C ILE A 67 6.43 7.43 -1.60
N PHE A 68 7.38 8.06 -2.29
CA PHE A 68 8.75 8.27 -1.78
C PHE A 68 8.83 9.39 -0.73
N GLU A 69 7.79 10.21 -0.60
CA GLU A 69 7.70 11.22 0.45
C GLU A 69 7.13 10.65 1.76
N LEU A 70 6.59 9.42 1.72
CA LEU A 70 5.97 8.82 2.90
C LEU A 70 7.03 8.42 3.94
N PRO A 71 6.88 8.86 5.20
CA PRO A 71 7.84 8.50 6.24
C PRO A 71 7.70 7.02 6.65
N GLY A 72 8.83 6.41 7.02
CA GLY A 72 8.89 5.07 7.59
C GLY A 72 9.05 3.97 6.55
N HIS A 73 8.59 2.76 6.89
CA HIS A 73 8.60 1.62 5.99
C HIS A 73 7.30 1.58 5.19
N VAL A 74 7.44 1.57 3.86
CA VAL A 74 6.34 1.54 2.91
C VAL A 74 6.26 0.14 2.29
N PHE A 75 5.08 -0.44 2.38
CA PHE A 75 4.78 -1.76 1.82
C PHE A 75 3.83 -1.59 0.65
N ILE A 76 4.24 -2.08 -0.52
CA ILE A 76 3.40 -2.07 -1.71
C ILE A 76 2.50 -3.30 -1.66
N PHE A 77 1.22 -3.09 -1.42
CA PHE A 77 0.20 -4.14 -1.28
C PHE A 77 -0.46 -4.49 -2.63
N GLY A 78 0.13 -4.03 -3.74
CA GLY A 78 -0.36 -4.21 -5.11
C GLY A 78 -1.42 -3.18 -5.54
N GLY A 79 -2.09 -3.32 -6.68
CA GLY A 79 -2.05 -4.44 -7.64
C GLY A 79 -1.02 -4.30 -8.77
N GLN A 80 -1.22 -5.07 -9.84
CA GLN A 80 -0.29 -5.24 -10.97
C GLN A 80 0.33 -3.94 -11.48
N THR A 81 -0.45 -2.87 -11.65
CA THR A 81 0.07 -1.57 -12.14
C THR A 81 1.05 -0.90 -11.17
N LEU A 82 0.81 -1.00 -9.85
CA LEU A 82 1.74 -0.50 -8.83
C LEU A 82 3.01 -1.33 -8.82
N PHE A 83 2.86 -2.64 -8.95
CA PHE A 83 3.98 -3.56 -9.01
C PHE A 83 4.84 -3.36 -10.25
N GLU A 84 4.27 -3.29 -11.45
CA GLU A 84 4.99 -3.00 -12.68
C GLU A 84 5.74 -1.65 -12.62
N ALA A 85 5.17 -0.65 -11.95
CA ALA A 85 5.79 0.67 -11.87
C ALA A 85 6.89 0.79 -10.79
N LEU A 86 6.86 -0.09 -9.78
CA LEU A 86 7.78 -0.02 -8.63
C LEU A 86 8.73 -1.21 -8.53
N ILE A 87 8.61 -2.23 -9.39
CA ILE A 87 9.46 -3.43 -9.34
C ILE A 87 10.96 -3.11 -9.47
N ASP A 88 11.32 -2.05 -10.20
CA ASP A 88 12.70 -1.61 -10.36
C ASP A 88 13.18 -0.65 -9.25
N GLN A 89 12.27 -0.24 -8.35
CA GLN A 89 12.53 0.76 -7.30
C GLN A 89 12.33 0.19 -5.88
N VAL A 90 12.00 -1.10 -5.75
CA VAL A 90 11.88 -1.77 -4.46
C VAL A 90 13.22 -2.31 -3.99
N ASP A 91 13.47 -2.24 -2.68
CA ASP A 91 14.71 -2.72 -2.08
C ASP A 91 14.66 -4.23 -1.84
N ASP A 92 13.52 -4.75 -1.36
CA ASP A 92 13.33 -6.18 -1.08
C ASP A 92 11.94 -6.69 -1.52
N MET A 93 11.82 -8.00 -1.78
CA MET A 93 10.58 -8.69 -2.19
C MET A 93 10.18 -9.83 -1.27
#